data_AF-A0A968Z104-F1
#
_entry.id   AF-A0A968Z104-F1
#
_cell.length_a   1.000
_cell.length_b   1.000
_cell.length_c   1.000
_cell.angle_alpha   90.00
_cell.angle_beta   90.00
_cell.angle_gamma   90.00
#
_symmetry.space_group_name_H-M   'P 1'
#
loop_
_entity.id
_entity.type
_entity.pdbx_description
1 polymer ?
#
loop_
_entity_poly.entity_id
_entity_poly.type
_entity_poly.pdbx_seq_one_letter_code
_entity_poly.pdbx_strand_id
1 'polypeptide(L)'
;MSIVRVWTIAANGFREVIRDRIFYFIGFFALLLAIALRFLPEVSVGTHEKIFLDLGLAAMSLLGAIVAIFVGTGLINKEIEKRTVLVLIPKPLSRAELIIGKHLGLSTVLGVMLALMTVIYITFLSLSKIIFPWQAILISQLFLLIELALLIAVAMMFGVFTSSILATLFSFGIYLMGHISSNLLKLGAISKNETVESVTRAVYLVLPDLERLNLKNQAVYGLLPNSSELFGNAIYGIVYTTFLLSIAILIFSRREF
;
A
#
# COMPACT_ATOMS: atom_id res chain seq x y z
N MET A 1 -18.74 1.37 -20.19
CA MET A 1 -17.90 2.22 -19.33
C MET A 1 -17.08 3.13 -20.23
N SER A 2 -17.09 4.43 -20.01
CA SER A 2 -16.31 5.37 -20.82
C SER A 2 -14.92 5.56 -20.20
N ILE A 3 -13.86 5.17 -20.91
CA ILE A 3 -12.47 5.30 -20.45
C ILE A 3 -12.13 6.75 -20.07
N VAL A 4 -12.70 7.72 -20.81
CA VAL A 4 -12.53 9.16 -20.61
C VAL A 4 -13.14 9.61 -19.28
N ARG A 5 -14.28 9.04 -18.88
CA ARG A 5 -14.92 9.35 -17.59
C ARG A 5 -14.10 8.82 -16.43
N VAL A 6 -13.61 7.58 -16.52
CA VAL A 6 -12.73 6.99 -15.49
C VAL A 6 -11.47 7.85 -15.30
N TRP A 7 -10.84 8.27 -16.39
CA TRP A 7 -9.67 9.14 -16.33
C TRP A 7 -9.97 10.52 -15.71
N THR A 8 -11.12 11.11 -16.05
CA THR A 8 -11.53 12.40 -15.49
C THR A 8 -11.78 12.31 -13.98
N ILE A 9 -12.40 11.22 -13.52
CA ILE A 9 -12.61 10.96 -12.09
C ILE A 9 -11.27 10.73 -11.39
N ALA A 10 -10.36 9.96 -11.98
CA ALA A 10 -9.03 9.73 -11.44
C ALA A 10 -8.23 11.03 -11.31
N ALA A 11 -8.25 11.89 -12.33
CA ALA A 11 -7.59 13.20 -12.31
C ALA A 11 -8.18 14.13 -11.24
N ASN A 12 -9.50 14.07 -11.02
CA ASN A 12 -10.13 14.83 -9.94
C ASN A 12 -9.73 14.28 -8.56
N GLY A 13 -9.77 12.96 -8.37
CA GLY A 13 -9.33 12.30 -7.14
C GLY A 13 -7.87 12.59 -6.82
N PHE A 14 -6.99 12.61 -7.83
CA PHE A 14 -5.60 13.03 -7.67
C PHE A 14 -5.50 14.45 -7.10
N ARG A 15 -6.22 15.42 -7.67
CA ARG A 15 -6.22 16.81 -7.18
C ARG A 15 -6.82 16.96 -5.79
N GLU A 16 -7.85 16.19 -5.47
CA GLU A 16 -8.47 16.14 -4.14
C GLU A 16 -7.45 15.70 -3.09
N VAL A 17 -6.74 14.62 -3.37
CA VAL A 17 -5.76 14.00 -2.48
C VAL A 17 -4.53 14.89 -2.29
N ILE A 18 -4.02 15.52 -3.36
CA ILE A 18 -2.90 16.47 -3.27
C ILE A 18 -3.20 17.62 -2.28
N ARG A 19 -4.46 18.06 -2.21
CA ARG A 19 -4.89 19.14 -1.32
C ARG A 19 -4.96 18.74 0.15
N ASP A 20 -5.02 17.44 0.45
CA ASP A 20 -5.02 16.89 1.82
C ASP A 20 -3.63 16.92 2.49
N ARG A 21 -2.67 17.65 1.92
CA ARG A 21 -1.32 17.91 2.47
C ARG A 21 -0.46 16.65 2.71
N ILE A 22 -0.73 15.58 1.98
CA ILE A 22 -0.01 14.30 2.07
C ILE A 22 1.49 14.45 1.76
N PHE A 23 1.87 15.46 0.97
CA PHE A 23 3.28 15.76 0.69
C PHE A 23 4.11 16.10 1.94
N TYR A 24 3.49 16.43 3.09
CA TYR A 24 4.23 16.55 4.35
C TYR A 24 4.92 15.25 4.78
N PHE A 25 4.38 14.09 4.40
CA PHE A 25 5.05 12.81 4.64
C PHE A 25 6.40 12.70 3.92
N ILE A 26 6.56 13.36 2.77
CA ILE A 26 7.83 13.40 2.04
C ILE A 26 8.85 14.25 2.81
N GLY A 27 8.43 15.41 3.33
CA GLY A 27 9.29 16.25 4.17
C GLY A 27 9.69 15.54 5.46
N PHE A 28 8.75 14.86 6.12
CA PHE A 28 9.02 14.03 7.29
C PHE A 28 9.99 12.89 6.98
N PHE A 29 9.82 12.22 5.84
CA PHE A 29 10.73 11.18 5.39
C PHE A 29 12.16 11.71 5.15
N ALA A 30 12.29 12.84 4.47
CA ALA A 30 13.60 13.47 4.26
C ALA A 30 14.29 13.84 5.59
N LEU A 31 13.53 14.39 6.54
CA LEU A 31 14.02 14.70 7.89
C LEU A 31 14.47 13.42 8.63
N LEU A 32 13.66 12.35 8.56
CA LEU A 32 13.98 11.06 9.15
C LEU A 32 15.29 10.51 8.61
N LEU A 33 15.49 10.53 7.28
CA LEU A 33 16.74 10.09 6.65
C LEU A 33 17.94 10.96 7.06
N ALA A 34 17.76 12.28 7.15
CA ALA A 34 18.84 13.18 7.57
C ALA A 34 19.29 12.88 9.01
N ILE A 35 18.35 12.63 9.92
CA ILE A 35 18.63 12.23 11.30
C ILE A 35 19.34 10.87 11.29
N ALA A 36 18.79 9.88 10.58
CA ALA A 36 19.37 8.54 10.51
C ALA A 36 20.82 8.56 10.00
N LEU A 37 21.08 9.33 8.94
CA LEU A 37 22.42 9.43 8.37
C LEU A 37 23.42 10.04 9.36
N ARG A 38 22.98 10.98 10.20
CA ARG A 38 23.82 11.62 11.20
C ARG A 38 24.13 10.70 12.39
N PHE A 39 23.13 9.96 12.88
CA PHE A 39 23.24 9.17 14.12
C PHE A 39 23.74 7.74 13.91
N LEU A 40 23.40 7.07 12.80
CA LEU A 40 23.72 5.66 12.60
C LEU A 40 25.23 5.32 12.66
N PRO A 41 26.16 6.15 12.14
CA PRO A 41 27.59 5.89 12.24
C PRO A 41 28.11 5.88 13.69
N GLU A 42 27.45 6.61 14.60
CA GLU A 42 27.86 6.71 16.02
C GLU A 42 27.36 5.52 16.84
N VAL A 43 26.24 4.91 16.42
CA VAL A 43 25.56 3.84 17.17
C VAL A 43 25.94 2.44 16.66
N SER A 44 26.41 2.31 15.42
CA SER A 44 26.68 1.00 14.81
C SER A 44 28.11 0.86 14.27
N VAL A 45 28.84 -0.11 14.82
CA VAL A 45 30.20 -0.43 14.40
C VAL A 45 30.16 -1.28 13.13
N GLY A 46 30.48 -0.68 11.98
CA GLY A 46 30.71 -1.40 10.72
C GLY A 46 29.45 -1.87 9.94
N THR A 47 28.23 -1.62 10.44
CA THR A 47 26.97 -2.04 9.78
C THR A 47 25.99 -0.90 9.46
N HIS A 48 26.38 0.35 9.70
CA HIS A 48 25.53 1.54 9.50
C HIS A 48 24.94 1.65 8.08
N GLU A 49 25.69 1.27 7.05
CA GLU A 49 25.24 1.35 5.65
C GLU A 49 24.02 0.48 5.38
N LYS A 50 24.02 -0.77 5.87
CA LYS A 50 22.90 -1.71 5.68
C LYS A 50 21.68 -1.30 6.50
N ILE A 51 21.90 -0.80 7.71
CA ILE A 51 20.83 -0.30 8.58
C ILE A 51 20.18 0.92 7.92
N PHE A 52 20.95 1.81 7.31
CA PHE A 52 20.41 2.96 6.58
C PHE A 52 19.59 2.52 5.36
N LEU A 53 20.07 1.51 4.62
CA LEU A 53 19.33 0.94 3.49
C LEU A 53 17.97 0.39 3.93
N ASP A 54 17.96 -0.47 4.93
CA ASP A 54 16.76 -1.10 5.47
C ASP A 54 15.77 -0.07 6.02
N LEU A 55 16.27 0.89 6.82
CA LEU A 55 15.47 1.96 7.40
C LEU A 55 14.73 2.78 6.32
N GLY A 56 15.40 3.15 5.23
CA GLY A 56 14.80 3.95 4.17
C GLY A 56 13.67 3.23 3.46
N LEU A 57 13.86 1.95 3.11
CA LEU A 57 12.83 1.13 2.47
C LEU A 57 11.66 0.85 3.43
N ALA A 58 11.95 0.52 4.69
CA ALA A 58 10.93 0.31 5.71
C ALA A 58 10.11 1.58 6.01
N ALA A 59 10.76 2.74 6.04
CA ALA A 59 10.07 4.01 6.21
C ALA A 59 9.18 4.35 5.01
N MET A 60 9.62 4.06 3.77
CA MET A 60 8.76 4.20 2.58
C MET A 60 7.52 3.30 2.67
N SER A 61 7.69 2.02 3.04
CA SER A 61 6.56 1.10 3.15
C SER A 61 5.57 1.53 4.22
N LEU A 62 6.07 1.92 5.40
CA LEU A 62 5.23 2.33 6.52
C LEU A 62 4.46 3.62 6.22
N LEU A 63 5.15 4.66 5.73
CA LEU A 63 4.51 5.93 5.41
C LEU A 63 3.53 5.78 4.24
N GLY A 64 3.89 4.99 3.22
CA GLY A 64 3.00 4.63 2.14
C GLY A 64 1.73 3.92 2.63
N ALA A 65 1.86 2.95 3.53
CA ALA A 65 0.74 2.22 4.11
C ALA A 65 -0.18 3.14 4.94
N ILE A 66 0.40 4.05 5.74
CA ILE A 66 -0.38 5.06 6.49
C ILE A 66 -1.22 5.89 5.52
N VAL A 67 -0.61 6.45 4.47
CA VAL A 67 -1.35 7.27 3.49
C VAL A 67 -2.42 6.42 2.78
N ALA A 68 -2.09 5.21 2.36
CA ALA A 68 -3.02 4.31 1.68
C ALA A 68 -4.25 3.96 2.54
N ILE A 69 -4.06 3.67 3.84
CA ILE A 69 -5.15 3.36 4.78
C ILE A 69 -6.01 4.61 5.05
N PHE A 70 -5.39 5.71 5.49
CA PHE A 70 -6.14 6.88 5.96
C PHE A 70 -6.83 7.62 4.81
N VAL A 71 -6.16 7.78 3.68
CA VAL A 71 -6.74 8.47 2.52
C VAL A 71 -7.68 7.55 1.75
N GLY A 72 -7.34 6.26 1.63
CA GLY A 72 -8.19 5.25 0.97
C GLY A 72 -9.56 5.12 1.63
N THR A 73 -9.60 5.05 2.97
CA THR A 73 -10.86 4.99 3.73
C THR A 73 -11.64 6.30 3.68
N GLY A 74 -10.93 7.43 3.76
CA GLY A 74 -11.52 8.77 3.73
C GLY A 74 -12.16 9.13 2.40
N LEU A 75 -11.68 8.62 1.27
CA LEU A 75 -12.18 8.96 -0.06
C LEU A 75 -13.60 8.46 -0.35
N ILE A 76 -13.99 7.34 0.26
CA ILE A 76 -15.35 6.82 0.16
C ILE A 76 -16.21 7.34 1.31
N ASN A 77 -15.67 7.33 2.55
CA ASN A 77 -16.44 7.79 3.71
C ASN A 77 -16.81 9.27 3.62
N LYS A 78 -15.90 10.16 3.18
CA LYS A 78 -16.20 11.59 3.02
C LYS A 78 -17.36 11.82 2.04
N GLU A 79 -17.51 10.99 1.01
CA GLU A 79 -18.63 11.10 0.07
C GLU A 79 -19.95 10.60 0.67
N ILE A 80 -19.90 9.51 1.43
CA ILE A 80 -21.05 8.92 2.11
C ILE A 80 -21.55 9.83 3.25
N GLU A 81 -20.66 10.29 4.14
CA GLU A 81 -21.00 11.10 5.32
C GLU A 81 -21.50 12.50 4.96
N LYS A 82 -20.91 13.16 3.95
CA LYS A 82 -21.34 14.51 3.55
C LYS A 82 -22.62 14.56 2.73
N ARG A 83 -23.33 13.43 2.55
CA ARG A 83 -24.48 13.31 1.61
C ARG A 83 -24.16 13.84 0.21
N THR A 84 -22.89 13.92 -0.19
CA THR A 84 -22.52 14.48 -1.51
C THR A 84 -22.77 13.46 -2.61
N VAL A 85 -22.89 12.17 -2.26
CA VAL A 85 -23.44 11.13 -3.13
C VAL A 85 -24.78 11.59 -3.71
N LEU A 86 -25.67 12.20 -2.91
CA LEU A 86 -27.01 12.67 -3.33
C LEU A 86 -26.98 13.82 -4.35
N VAL A 87 -25.89 14.60 -4.42
CA VAL A 87 -25.75 15.72 -5.37
C VAL A 87 -25.14 15.27 -6.72
N LEU A 88 -24.45 14.13 -6.74
CA LEU A 88 -23.88 13.52 -7.95
C LEU A 88 -24.85 12.59 -8.70
N ILE A 89 -26.00 12.24 -8.10
CA ILE A 89 -27.04 11.35 -8.66
C ILE A 89 -27.70 11.85 -9.97
N PRO A 90 -27.76 13.15 -10.34
CA PRO A 90 -28.41 13.53 -11.60
C PRO A 90 -27.60 13.16 -12.85
N LYS A 91 -26.35 12.69 -12.72
CA LYS A 91 -25.52 12.25 -13.86
C LYS A 91 -25.40 10.73 -13.88
N PRO A 92 -25.55 10.07 -15.05
CA PRO A 92 -25.47 8.62 -15.17
C PRO A 92 -24.01 8.18 -15.06
N LEU A 93 -23.49 8.17 -13.83
CA LEU A 93 -22.17 7.65 -13.48
C LEU A 93 -22.35 6.21 -13.01
N SER A 94 -21.65 5.30 -13.68
CA SER A 94 -21.58 3.92 -13.23
C SER A 94 -20.86 3.89 -11.88
N ARG A 95 -21.45 3.21 -10.90
CA ARG A 95 -20.86 2.99 -9.57
C ARG A 95 -19.47 2.37 -9.65
N ALA A 96 -19.23 1.53 -10.67
CA ALA A 96 -17.92 0.95 -10.95
C ALA A 96 -16.92 1.98 -11.49
N GLU A 97 -17.34 2.93 -12.34
CA GLU A 97 -16.47 4.00 -12.85
C GLU A 97 -15.96 4.91 -11.73
N LEU A 98 -16.78 5.16 -10.71
CA LEU A 98 -16.41 5.97 -9.55
C LEU A 98 -15.35 5.26 -8.69
N ILE A 99 -15.60 4.01 -8.30
CA ILE A 99 -14.69 3.24 -7.45
C ILE A 99 -13.35 3.01 -8.15
N ILE A 100 -13.36 2.56 -9.41
CA ILE A 100 -12.13 2.31 -10.18
C ILE A 100 -11.37 3.62 -10.43
N GLY A 101 -12.08 4.69 -10.80
CA GLY A 101 -11.45 6.00 -11.02
C GLY A 101 -10.76 6.53 -9.76
N LYS A 102 -11.39 6.41 -8.59
CA LYS A 102 -10.79 6.83 -7.31
C LYS A 102 -9.61 5.97 -6.91
N HIS A 103 -9.71 4.65 -7.07
CA HIS A 103 -8.62 3.73 -6.81
C HIS A 103 -7.39 4.09 -7.65
N LEU A 104 -7.55 4.24 -8.97
CA LEU A 104 -6.46 4.61 -9.87
C LEU A 104 -5.88 6.01 -9.56
N GLY A 105 -6.74 6.98 -9.23
CA GLY A 105 -6.32 8.31 -8.81
C GLY A 105 -5.43 8.26 -7.56
N LEU A 106 -5.83 7.49 -6.55
CA LEU A 106 -5.04 7.28 -5.33
C LEU A 106 -3.74 6.54 -5.58
N SER A 107 -3.78 5.45 -6.33
CA SER A 107 -2.58 4.69 -6.69
C SER A 107 -1.59 5.57 -7.44
N THR A 108 -2.06 6.49 -8.28
CA THR A 108 -1.20 7.46 -8.97
C THR A 108 -0.56 8.44 -7.98
N VAL A 109 -1.31 8.97 -7.01
CA VAL A 109 -0.74 9.85 -5.97
C VAL A 109 0.32 9.11 -5.16
N LEU A 110 0.05 7.88 -4.72
CA LEU A 110 1.03 7.07 -4.00
C LEU A 110 2.24 6.77 -4.87
N GLY A 111 2.06 6.50 -6.17
CA GLY A 111 3.16 6.32 -7.11
C GLY A 111 4.06 7.55 -7.20
N VAL A 112 3.49 8.76 -7.29
CA VAL A 112 4.25 10.02 -7.30
C VAL A 112 4.97 10.24 -5.95
N MET A 113 4.28 10.03 -4.84
CA MET A 113 4.85 10.16 -3.50
C MET A 113 6.04 9.19 -3.32
N LEU A 114 5.84 7.91 -3.66
CA LEU A 114 6.86 6.88 -3.63
C LEU A 114 8.04 7.22 -4.53
N ALA A 115 7.81 7.68 -5.77
CA ALA A 115 8.87 8.08 -6.69
C ALA A 115 9.72 9.22 -6.12
N LEU A 116 9.09 10.25 -5.54
CA LEU A 116 9.79 11.36 -4.90
C LEU A 116 10.60 10.90 -3.67
N MET A 117 10.03 10.03 -2.82
CA MET A 117 10.74 9.44 -1.69
C MET A 117 11.95 8.62 -2.16
N THR A 118 11.81 7.84 -3.24
CA THR A 118 12.93 7.09 -3.83
C THR A 118 14.02 8.01 -4.35
N VAL A 119 13.68 9.09 -5.04
CA VAL A 119 14.66 10.08 -5.52
C VAL A 119 15.43 10.69 -4.35
N ILE A 120 14.73 11.08 -3.28
CA ILE A 120 15.35 11.60 -2.06
C ILE A 120 16.30 10.55 -1.47
N TYR A 121 15.82 9.32 -1.29
CA TYR A 121 16.60 8.24 -0.72
C TYR A 121 17.87 7.90 -1.53
N ILE A 122 17.76 7.79 -2.85
CA ILE A 122 18.92 7.58 -3.75
C ILE A 122 19.91 8.76 -3.65
N THR A 123 19.41 9.98 -3.54
CA THR A 123 20.24 11.18 -3.36
C THR A 123 21.05 11.08 -2.06
N PHE A 124 20.41 10.72 -0.95
CA PHE A 124 21.09 10.51 0.33
C PHE A 124 22.13 9.39 0.23
N LEU A 125 21.78 8.24 -0.34
CA LEU A 125 22.72 7.13 -0.52
C LEU A 125 23.96 7.53 -1.32
N SER A 126 23.76 8.31 -2.40
CA SER A 126 24.84 8.77 -3.27
C SER A 126 25.75 9.78 -2.58
N LEU A 127 25.18 10.73 -1.81
CA LEU A 127 25.94 11.70 -1.01
C LEU A 127 26.79 11.02 0.06
N SER A 128 26.27 9.94 0.65
CA SER A 128 26.94 9.15 1.68
C SER A 128 27.92 8.11 1.12
N LYS A 129 28.04 7.99 -0.21
CA LYS A 129 28.88 6.99 -0.91
C LYS A 129 28.59 5.53 -0.52
N ILE A 130 27.35 5.24 -0.12
CA ILE A 130 26.92 3.88 0.22
C ILE A 130 26.73 3.10 -1.09
N ILE A 131 27.26 1.88 -1.16
CA ILE A 131 27.08 1.01 -2.32
C ILE A 131 25.70 0.37 -2.24
N PHE A 132 24.88 0.51 -3.29
CA PHE A 132 23.54 -0.03 -3.29
C PHE A 132 23.15 -0.70 -4.64
N PRO A 133 22.38 -1.80 -4.60
CA PRO A 133 21.86 -2.45 -5.81
C PRO A 133 20.66 -1.65 -6.36
N TRP A 134 20.93 -0.70 -7.26
CA TRP A 134 19.91 0.22 -7.78
C TRP A 134 18.75 -0.51 -8.48
N GLN A 135 19.01 -1.61 -9.21
CA GLN A 135 17.96 -2.39 -9.86
C GLN A 135 16.99 -3.01 -8.83
N ALA A 136 17.54 -3.52 -7.72
CA ALA A 136 16.77 -4.18 -6.70
C ALA A 136 15.89 -3.20 -5.92
N ILE A 137 16.38 -1.98 -5.66
CA ILE A 137 15.59 -0.90 -5.05
C ILE A 137 14.43 -0.50 -5.97
N LEU A 138 14.67 -0.33 -7.27
CA LEU A 138 13.60 0.03 -8.21
C LEU A 138 12.53 -1.06 -8.32
N ILE A 139 12.92 -2.33 -8.41
CA ILE A 139 11.98 -3.45 -8.44
C ILE A 139 11.19 -3.51 -7.12
N SER A 140 11.85 -3.36 -5.97
CA SER A 140 11.16 -3.30 -4.68
C SER A 140 10.15 -2.16 -4.61
N GLN A 141 10.45 -1.00 -5.19
CA GLN A 141 9.54 0.14 -5.18
C GLN A 141 8.31 -0.10 -6.06
N LEU A 142 8.47 -0.77 -7.20
CA LEU A 142 7.34 -1.18 -8.05
C LEU A 142 6.43 -2.17 -7.34
N PHE A 143 7.00 -3.15 -6.63
CA PHE A 143 6.21 -4.11 -5.86
C PHE A 143 5.53 -3.47 -4.66
N LEU A 144 6.19 -2.53 -3.97
CA LEU A 144 5.57 -1.73 -2.93
C LEU A 144 4.38 -0.93 -3.46
N LEU A 145 4.46 -0.37 -4.67
CA LEU A 145 3.31 0.32 -5.29
C LEU A 145 2.12 -0.63 -5.50
N ILE A 146 2.36 -1.87 -5.92
CA ILE A 146 1.31 -2.91 -6.07
C ILE A 146 0.71 -3.25 -4.70
N GLU A 147 1.56 -3.41 -3.67
CA GLU A 147 1.13 -3.66 -2.29
C GLU A 147 0.22 -2.54 -1.77
N LEU A 148 0.63 -1.28 -1.95
CA LEU A 148 -0.16 -0.13 -1.56
C LEU A 148 -1.46 -0.01 -2.36
N ALA A 149 -1.46 -0.34 -3.65
CA ALA A 149 -2.67 -0.36 -4.47
C ALA A 149 -3.68 -1.43 -3.99
N LEU A 150 -3.20 -2.61 -3.61
CA LEU A 150 -4.03 -3.65 -2.99
C LEU A 150 -4.59 -3.14 -1.66
N LEU A 151 -3.76 -2.50 -0.84
CA LEU A 151 -4.18 -1.96 0.44
C LEU A 151 -5.19 -0.81 0.30
N ILE A 152 -5.10 0.03 -0.73
CA ILE A 152 -6.17 0.98 -1.07
C ILE A 152 -7.47 0.24 -1.37
N ALA A 153 -7.43 -0.87 -2.12
CA ALA A 153 -8.64 -1.63 -2.41
C ALA A 153 -9.27 -2.24 -1.15
N VAL A 154 -8.45 -2.70 -0.19
CA VAL A 154 -8.91 -3.11 1.16
C VAL A 154 -9.59 -1.94 1.87
N ALA A 155 -8.93 -0.78 1.92
CA ALA A 155 -9.42 0.42 2.58
C ALA A 155 -10.75 0.91 1.99
N MET A 156 -10.86 0.89 0.66
CA MET A 156 -12.08 1.22 -0.06
C MET A 156 -13.18 0.21 0.21
N MET A 157 -12.88 -1.10 0.17
CA MET A 157 -13.88 -2.14 0.46
C MET A 157 -14.53 -1.93 1.83
N PHE A 158 -13.74 -1.77 2.90
CA PHE A 158 -14.31 -1.49 4.22
C PHE A 158 -15.00 -0.13 4.28
N GLY A 159 -14.42 0.89 3.64
CA GLY A 159 -14.97 2.24 3.60
C GLY A 159 -16.36 2.34 2.97
N VAL A 160 -16.79 1.37 2.15
CA VAL A 160 -18.14 1.32 1.57
C VAL A 160 -19.21 0.98 2.60
N PHE A 161 -18.91 0.12 3.59
CA PHE A 161 -19.94 -0.40 4.50
C PHE A 161 -19.74 -0.11 5.99
N THR A 162 -18.53 0.29 6.41
CA THR A 162 -18.22 0.65 7.80
C THR A 162 -17.96 2.16 7.95
N SER A 163 -18.01 2.68 9.17
CA SER A 163 -17.58 4.06 9.46
C SER A 163 -16.09 4.24 9.17
N SER A 164 -15.64 5.49 8.98
CA SER A 164 -14.24 5.78 8.64
C SER A 164 -13.25 5.22 9.68
N ILE A 165 -13.60 5.24 10.96
CA ILE A 165 -12.74 4.74 12.06
C ILE A 165 -12.66 3.21 12.03
N LEU A 166 -13.78 2.52 11.82
CA LEU A 166 -13.77 1.06 11.72
C LEU A 166 -13.05 0.59 10.46
N ALA A 167 -13.24 1.31 9.34
CA ALA A 167 -12.57 1.02 8.10
C ALA A 167 -11.05 1.12 8.23
N THR A 168 -10.53 2.16 8.90
CA THR A 168 -9.09 2.30 9.12
C THR A 168 -8.55 1.21 10.04
N LEU A 169 -9.26 0.88 11.13
CA LEU A 169 -8.87 -0.20 12.04
C LEU A 169 -8.82 -1.56 11.34
N PHE A 170 -9.83 -1.90 10.54
CA PHE A 170 -9.83 -3.16 9.79
C PHE A 170 -8.74 -3.19 8.71
N SER A 171 -8.53 -2.10 8.00
CA SER A 171 -7.48 -2.01 6.98
C SER A 171 -6.09 -2.14 7.58
N PHE A 172 -5.86 -1.51 8.74
CA PHE A 172 -4.62 -1.65 9.49
C PHE A 172 -4.44 -3.07 10.02
N GLY A 173 -5.52 -3.72 10.49
CA GLY A 173 -5.51 -5.13 10.86
C GLY A 173 -5.12 -6.05 9.69
N ILE A 174 -5.66 -5.81 8.50
CA ILE A 174 -5.26 -6.55 7.29
C ILE A 174 -3.81 -6.27 6.90
N TYR A 175 -3.33 -5.03 7.04
CA TYR A 175 -1.92 -4.71 6.78
C TYR A 175 -0.98 -5.51 7.70
N LEU A 176 -1.23 -5.49 9.01
CA LEU A 176 -0.42 -6.23 9.97
C LEU A 176 -0.48 -7.74 9.73
N MET A 177 -1.70 -8.28 9.60
CA MET A 177 -1.87 -9.71 9.38
C MET A 177 -1.32 -10.15 8.02
N GLY A 178 -1.39 -9.31 6.99
CA GLY A 178 -0.87 -9.61 5.67
C GLY A 178 0.65 -9.87 5.68
N HIS A 179 1.41 -9.11 6.46
CA HIS A 179 2.85 -9.32 6.61
C HIS A 179 3.22 -10.51 7.52
N ILE A 180 2.33 -10.91 8.43
CA ILE A 180 2.61 -11.96 9.42
C ILE A 180 2.01 -13.31 9.00
N SER A 181 1.00 -13.32 8.12
CA SER A 181 0.21 -14.50 7.74
C SER A 181 1.04 -15.70 7.31
N SER A 182 2.03 -15.50 6.43
CA SER A 182 2.95 -16.55 5.97
C SER A 182 3.80 -17.13 7.11
N ASN A 183 4.22 -16.29 8.06
CA ASN A 183 4.97 -16.73 9.23
C ASN A 183 4.07 -17.48 10.22
N LEU A 184 2.82 -17.05 10.41
CA LEU A 184 1.84 -17.75 11.23
C LEU A 184 1.53 -19.14 10.69
N LEU A 185 1.40 -19.30 9.37
CA LEU A 185 1.20 -20.61 8.74
C LEU A 185 2.36 -21.57 9.04
N LYS A 186 3.61 -21.09 8.93
CA LYS A 186 4.81 -21.87 9.26
C LYS A 186 4.86 -22.25 10.74
N LEU A 187 4.52 -21.32 11.63
CA LEU A 187 4.42 -21.55 13.07
C LEU A 187 3.35 -22.61 13.40
N GLY A 188 2.18 -22.53 12.76
CA GLY A 188 1.09 -23.50 12.93
C GLY A 188 1.50 -24.92 12.51
N ALA A 189 2.22 -25.06 11.40
CA ALA A 189 2.73 -26.35 10.94
C ALA A 189 3.74 -26.97 11.92
N ILE A 190 4.52 -26.15 12.64
CA ILE A 190 5.52 -26.61 13.61
C ILE A 190 4.90 -26.85 15.00
N SER A 191 3.72 -26.29 15.27
CA SER A 191 3.04 -26.34 16.57
C SER A 191 2.61 -27.75 16.99
N LYS A 192 2.50 -28.73 16.07
CA LYS A 192 1.97 -30.09 16.32
C LYS A 192 0.57 -30.12 16.97
N ASN A 193 -0.21 -29.03 16.87
CA ASN A 193 -1.56 -28.93 17.38
C ASN A 193 -2.52 -28.66 16.21
N GLU A 194 -3.43 -29.59 15.95
CA GLU A 194 -4.36 -29.56 14.81
C GLU A 194 -5.23 -28.29 14.80
N THR A 195 -5.65 -27.80 15.98
CA THR A 195 -6.45 -26.59 16.11
C THR A 195 -5.66 -25.36 15.69
N VAL A 196 -4.39 -25.27 16.12
CA VAL A 196 -3.51 -24.13 15.79
C VAL A 196 -3.16 -24.15 14.31
N GLU A 197 -2.89 -25.32 13.73
CA GLU A 197 -2.64 -25.46 12.28
C GLU A 197 -3.87 -25.06 11.46
N SER A 198 -5.06 -25.50 11.86
CA SER A 198 -6.31 -25.18 11.15
C SER A 198 -6.62 -23.68 11.18
N VAL A 199 -6.49 -23.04 12.36
CA VAL A 199 -6.70 -21.60 12.51
C VAL A 199 -5.70 -20.79 11.68
N THR A 200 -4.41 -21.11 11.75
CA THR A 200 -3.39 -20.40 10.98
C THR A 200 -3.55 -20.59 9.48
N ARG A 201 -3.96 -21.78 9.02
CA ARG A 201 -4.31 -22.04 7.62
C ARG A 201 -5.54 -21.23 7.18
N ALA A 202 -6.59 -21.15 8.01
CA ALA A 202 -7.77 -20.34 7.71
C ALA A 202 -7.42 -18.85 7.56
N VAL A 203 -6.59 -18.32 8.46
CA VAL A 203 -6.10 -16.93 8.38
C VAL A 203 -5.32 -16.69 7.09
N TYR A 204 -4.43 -17.61 6.71
CA TYR A 204 -3.63 -17.50 5.48
C TYR A 204 -4.49 -17.54 4.20
N LEU A 205 -5.59 -18.29 4.20
CA LEU A 205 -6.47 -18.41 3.02
C LEU A 205 -7.42 -17.22 2.84
N VAL A 206 -7.83 -16.58 3.94
CA VAL A 206 -8.80 -15.48 3.90
C VAL A 206 -8.13 -14.12 3.71
N LEU A 207 -6.94 -13.93 4.27
CA LEU A 207 -6.25 -12.64 4.24
C LEU A 207 -5.28 -12.53 3.05
N PRO A 208 -5.11 -11.34 2.47
CA PRO A 208 -4.09 -11.12 1.46
C PRO A 208 -2.70 -11.29 2.07
N ASP A 209 -1.87 -12.13 1.44
CA ASP A 209 -0.46 -12.29 1.81
C ASP A 209 0.36 -11.15 1.20
N LEU A 210 0.44 -10.03 1.94
CA LEU A 210 1.20 -8.84 1.53
C LEU A 210 2.71 -9.12 1.48
N GLU A 211 3.19 -10.12 2.22
CA GLU A 211 4.61 -10.46 2.25
C GLU A 211 5.13 -10.95 0.89
N ARG A 212 4.24 -11.46 0.01
CA ARG A 212 4.59 -11.79 -1.39
C ARG A 212 5.00 -10.58 -2.22
N LEU A 213 4.53 -9.39 -1.85
CA LEU A 213 4.84 -8.13 -2.51
C LEU A 213 5.97 -7.37 -1.79
N ASN A 214 6.37 -7.82 -0.60
CA ASN A 214 7.38 -7.15 0.21
C ASN A 214 8.80 -7.61 -0.17
N LEU A 215 9.42 -6.87 -1.09
CA LEU A 215 10.78 -7.18 -1.57
C LEU A 215 11.89 -6.37 -0.87
N LYS A 216 11.57 -5.61 0.20
CA LYS A 216 12.53 -4.66 0.80
C LYS A 216 13.79 -5.35 1.32
N ASN A 217 13.64 -6.46 2.03
CA ASN A 217 14.76 -7.22 2.59
C ASN A 217 15.66 -7.75 1.47
N GLN A 218 15.05 -8.35 0.44
CA GLN A 218 15.75 -8.87 -0.73
C GLN A 218 16.49 -7.76 -1.49
N ALA A 219 15.89 -6.57 -1.56
CA ALA A 219 16.49 -5.42 -2.22
C ALA A 219 17.72 -4.88 -1.49
N VAL A 220 17.73 -4.86 -0.15
CA VAL A 220 18.93 -4.46 0.63
C VAL A 220 20.13 -5.36 0.31
N TYR A 221 19.90 -6.66 0.15
CA TYR A 221 20.97 -7.63 -0.15
C TYR A 221 21.24 -7.81 -1.66
N GLY A 222 20.43 -7.19 -2.53
CA GLY A 222 20.52 -7.42 -3.98
C GLY A 222 20.12 -8.82 -4.43
N LEU A 223 19.44 -9.58 -3.57
CA LEU A 223 19.03 -10.97 -3.79
C LEU A 223 17.57 -11.02 -4.19
N LEU A 224 17.25 -10.53 -5.40
CA LEU A 224 15.89 -10.56 -5.92
C LEU A 224 15.43 -12.00 -6.20
N PRO A 225 14.14 -12.30 -5.98
CA PRO A 225 13.54 -13.56 -6.42
C PRO A 225 13.67 -13.79 -7.93
N ASN A 226 13.51 -15.05 -8.35
CA ASN A 226 13.50 -15.42 -9.76
C ASN A 226 12.40 -14.68 -10.54
N SER A 227 12.62 -14.40 -11.82
CA SER A 227 11.67 -13.65 -12.65
C SER A 227 10.28 -14.29 -12.73
N SER A 228 10.20 -15.63 -12.67
CA SER A 228 8.93 -16.36 -12.62
C SER A 228 8.16 -16.10 -11.32
N GLU A 229 8.85 -16.03 -10.19
CA GLU A 229 8.25 -15.74 -8.87
C GLU A 229 7.80 -14.28 -8.80
N LEU A 230 8.62 -13.35 -9.30
CA LEU A 230 8.25 -11.94 -9.42
C LEU A 230 6.96 -11.77 -10.24
N PHE A 231 6.89 -12.41 -11.41
CA PHE A 231 5.71 -12.34 -12.24
C PHE A 231 4.47 -12.94 -11.56
N GLY A 232 4.62 -14.08 -10.88
CA GLY A 232 3.55 -14.70 -10.10
C GLY A 232 3.04 -13.83 -8.96
N ASN A 233 3.95 -13.17 -8.23
CA ASN A 233 3.61 -12.27 -7.13
C ASN A 233 2.93 -10.98 -7.64
N ALA A 234 3.37 -10.43 -8.78
CA ALA A 234 2.72 -9.29 -9.40
C ALA A 234 1.29 -9.61 -9.87
N ILE A 235 1.09 -10.76 -10.52
CA ILE A 235 -0.25 -11.23 -10.91
C ILE A 235 -1.13 -11.42 -9.67
N TYR A 236 -0.60 -12.06 -8.62
CA TYR A 236 -1.34 -12.24 -7.37
C TYR A 236 -1.85 -10.90 -6.82
N GLY A 237 -0.99 -9.88 -6.75
CA GLY A 237 -1.38 -8.54 -6.28
C GLY A 237 -2.49 -7.90 -7.13
N ILE A 238 -2.38 -7.97 -8.46
CA ILE A 238 -3.36 -7.39 -9.39
C ILE A 238 -4.71 -8.12 -9.31
N VAL A 239 -4.69 -9.46 -9.29
CA VAL A 239 -5.90 -10.28 -9.20
C VAL A 239 -6.61 -10.03 -7.87
N TYR A 240 -5.88 -10.01 -6.75
CA TYR A 240 -6.47 -9.77 -5.44
C TYR A 240 -7.03 -8.35 -5.31
N THR A 241 -6.33 -7.35 -5.85
CA THR A 241 -6.83 -5.97 -5.93
C THR A 241 -8.14 -5.90 -6.71
N THR A 242 -8.20 -6.56 -7.88
CA THR A 242 -9.40 -6.59 -8.73
C THR A 242 -10.57 -7.30 -8.03
N PHE A 243 -10.30 -8.40 -7.33
CA PHE A 243 -11.27 -9.12 -6.53
C PHE A 243 -11.87 -8.23 -5.41
N LEU A 244 -11.03 -7.55 -4.63
CA LEU A 244 -11.48 -6.65 -3.57
C LEU A 244 -12.29 -5.47 -4.12
N LEU A 245 -11.85 -4.86 -5.23
CA LEU A 245 -12.60 -3.80 -5.89
C LEU A 245 -13.96 -4.30 -6.41
N SER A 246 -14.03 -5.52 -6.92
CA SER A 246 -15.29 -6.13 -7.36
C SER A 246 -16.26 -6.29 -6.18
N ILE A 247 -15.78 -6.72 -5.02
CA ILE A 247 -16.58 -6.78 -3.79
C ILE A 247 -17.04 -5.38 -3.38
N ALA A 248 -16.14 -4.40 -3.37
CA ALA A 248 -16.48 -3.01 -3.05
C ALA A 248 -17.59 -2.46 -3.97
N ILE A 249 -17.49 -2.73 -5.29
CA ILE A 249 -18.49 -2.33 -6.28
C ILE A 249 -19.84 -3.01 -6.02
N LEU A 250 -19.86 -4.31 -5.73
CA LEU A 250 -21.08 -5.06 -5.45
C LEU A 250 -21.79 -4.53 -4.21
N ILE A 251 -21.06 -4.32 -3.11
CA ILE A 251 -21.63 -3.78 -1.87
C ILE A 251 -22.15 -2.35 -2.10
N PHE A 252 -21.37 -1.52 -2.80
CA PHE A 252 -21.77 -0.15 -3.12
C PHE A 252 -22.99 -0.11 -4.06
N SER A 253 -23.18 -1.09 -4.94
CA SER A 253 -24.36 -1.19 -5.82
C SER A 253 -25.66 -1.56 -5.11
N ARG A 254 -25.58 -2.26 -3.97
CA ARG A 254 -26.75 -2.71 -3.21
C ARG A 254 -27.22 -1.68 -2.18
N ARG A 255 -26.42 -0.66 -1.88
CA ARG A 255 -26.85 0.45 -1.03
C ARG A 255 -27.80 1.36 -1.82
N GLU A 256 -29.04 1.44 -1.35
CA GLU A 256 -29.95 2.53 -1.68
C GLU A 256 -29.50 3.76 -0.89
N PHE A 257 -29.25 4.86 -1.60
CA PHE A 257 -28.84 6.14 -1.03
C PHE A 257 -30.02 7.12 -1.08
#